data_AF-A0A2E8VGI4-F1
#
_entry.id   AF-A0A2E8VGI4-F1
#
_cell.length_a   1.000
_cell.length_b   1.000
_cell.length_c   1.000
_cell.angle_alpha   90.00
_cell.angle_beta   90.00
_cell.angle_gamma   90.00
#
_symmetry.space_group_name_H-M   'P 1'
#
loop_
_entity.id
_entity.type
_entity.pdbx_description
1 polymer ?
#
loop_
_entity_poly.entity_id
_entity_poly.type
_entity_poly.pdbx_seq_one_letter_code
_entity_poly.pdbx_strand_id
1 'polypeptide(L)'
;MSKRDALKLVEDIGSIEGVRNTTFIDKENATRIFEKQFGENILDYIDRNPLPMSCVVNVNRTGDFELDIFPIVKKINALEGVDNVEHQGKLIQRIEDYHNRFTKLFFICSIIIIGITITIIYNTIKLTIYAKKDLIQDLHIIGATNTFVKVPFLIEGVLQGLIGSSVAFVFLSIALKIGNGLISQFAAITIRMDPAAASVMLLIGILISFIGSFLSVSRFLP
;
A
#
# COMPACT_ATOMS: atom_id res chain seq x y z
N MET A 1 -34.48 -23.15 16.90
CA MET A 1 -34.75 -22.57 15.56
C MET A 1 -34.86 -23.70 14.55
N SER A 2 -35.88 -23.69 13.68
CA SER A 2 -36.01 -24.72 12.64
C SER A 2 -34.97 -24.50 11.53
N LYS A 3 -34.45 -25.56 10.90
CA LYS A 3 -33.43 -25.48 9.82
C LYS A 3 -33.87 -24.53 8.68
N ARG A 4 -35.18 -24.42 8.46
CA ARG A 4 -35.79 -23.54 7.44
C ARG A 4 -35.76 -22.06 7.80
N ASP A 5 -35.83 -21.72 9.09
CA ASP A 5 -35.77 -20.33 9.56
C ASP A 5 -34.32 -19.83 9.58
N ALA A 6 -33.37 -20.71 9.89
CA ALA A 6 -31.94 -20.41 9.86
C ALA A 6 -31.44 -20.13 8.42
N LEU A 7 -31.93 -20.87 7.42
CA LEU A 7 -31.58 -20.65 6.02
C LEU A 7 -32.10 -19.30 5.49
N LYS A 8 -33.31 -18.89 5.88
CA LYS A 8 -33.85 -17.56 5.54
C LYS A 8 -33.02 -16.43 6.15
N LEU A 9 -32.64 -16.58 7.42
CA LEU A 9 -31.78 -15.61 8.11
C LEU A 9 -30.42 -15.44 7.39
N VAL A 10 -29.85 -16.53 6.87
CA VAL A 10 -28.59 -16.48 6.11
C VAL A 10 -28.75 -15.75 4.77
N GLU A 11 -29.87 -15.95 4.09
CA GLU A 11 -30.19 -15.26 2.82
C GLU A 11 -30.41 -13.75 3.04
N ASP A 12 -31.07 -13.38 4.14
CA ASP A 12 -31.24 -11.99 4.56
C ASP A 12 -29.89 -11.33 4.89
N ILE A 13 -28.98 -12.04 5.57
CA ILE A 13 -27.61 -11.57 5.85
C ILE A 13 -26.80 -11.43 4.55
N GLY A 14 -26.97 -12.36 3.61
CA GLY A 14 -26.29 -12.31 2.30
C GLY A 14 -26.73 -11.14 1.42
N SER A 15 -27.92 -10.60 1.68
CA SER A 15 -28.48 -9.44 0.96
C SER A 15 -28.00 -8.09 1.52
N ILE A 16 -27.22 -8.07 2.60
CA ILE A 16 -26.67 -6.85 3.19
C ILE A 16 -25.56 -6.29 2.29
N GLU A 17 -25.67 -5.00 1.96
CA GLU A 17 -24.65 -4.28 1.20
C GLU A 17 -23.28 -4.35 1.89
N GLY A 18 -22.27 -4.83 1.16
CA GLY A 18 -20.93 -5.09 1.67
C GLY A 18 -20.65 -6.55 2.01
N VAL A 19 -21.64 -7.45 2.01
CA VAL A 19 -21.41 -8.89 2.15
C VAL A 19 -21.09 -9.52 0.80
N ARG A 20 -19.97 -10.25 0.72
CA ARG A 20 -19.52 -10.95 -0.49
C ARG A 20 -20.11 -12.35 -0.58
N ASN A 21 -20.09 -13.10 0.52
CA ASN A 21 -20.64 -14.45 0.57
C ASN A 21 -20.97 -14.86 2.00
N THR A 22 -22.01 -15.68 2.15
CA THR A 22 -22.44 -16.27 3.42
C THR A 22 -22.40 -17.79 3.34
N THR A 23 -21.65 -18.42 4.23
CA THR A 23 -21.57 -19.89 4.32
C THR A 23 -22.32 -20.36 5.56
N PHE A 24 -23.43 -21.06 5.36
CA PHE A 24 -24.16 -21.71 6.45
C PHE A 24 -23.43 -22.97 6.90
N ILE A 25 -23.22 -23.09 8.21
CA ILE A 25 -22.62 -24.26 8.85
C ILE A 25 -23.71 -24.90 9.72
N ASP A 26 -24.23 -26.04 9.26
CA ASP A 26 -25.14 -26.86 10.04
C ASP A 26 -24.40 -27.64 11.13
N LYS A 27 -25.18 -28.26 12.02
CA LYS A 27 -24.64 -28.96 13.19
C LYS A 27 -23.68 -30.10 12.86
N GLU A 28 -23.88 -30.83 11.76
CA GLU A 28 -22.99 -31.94 11.37
C GLU A 28 -21.66 -31.39 10.83
N ASN A 29 -21.73 -30.34 10.01
CA ASN A 29 -20.52 -29.64 9.55
C ASN A 29 -19.76 -28.96 10.68
N ALA A 30 -20.44 -28.41 11.69
CA ALA A 30 -19.81 -27.83 12.87
C ALA A 30 -18.99 -28.88 13.64
N THR A 31 -19.52 -30.09 13.83
CA THR A 31 -18.79 -31.19 14.48
C THR A 31 -17.55 -31.59 13.69
N ARG A 32 -17.65 -31.66 12.36
CA ARG A 32 -16.51 -31.99 11.49
C ARG A 32 -15.41 -30.92 11.51
N ILE A 33 -15.78 -29.64 11.62
CA ILE A 33 -14.80 -28.54 11.75
C ILE A 33 -14.12 -28.62 13.12
N PHE A 34 -14.87 -28.91 14.17
CA PHE A 34 -14.34 -29.07 15.52
C PHE A 34 -13.32 -30.21 15.60
N GLU A 35 -13.68 -31.39 15.09
CA GLU A 35 -12.79 -32.56 15.07
C GLU A 35 -11.48 -32.28 14.31
N LYS A 36 -11.55 -31.52 13.21
CA LYS A 36 -10.33 -31.11 12.47
C LYS A 36 -9.44 -30.12 13.22
N GLN A 37 -10.02 -29.24 14.04
CA GLN A 37 -9.26 -28.22 14.77
C GLN A 37 -8.67 -28.77 16.08
N PHE A 38 -9.38 -29.67 16.75
CA PHE A 38 -9.02 -30.15 18.08
C PHE A 38 -8.56 -31.61 18.11
N GLY A 39 -8.75 -32.36 17.02
CA GLY A 39 -8.32 -33.76 16.91
C GLY A 39 -9.21 -34.77 17.66
N GLU A 40 -10.30 -34.30 18.28
CA GLU A 40 -11.21 -35.10 19.10
C GLU A 40 -12.66 -34.92 18.64
N ASN A 41 -13.45 -36.00 18.69
CA ASN A 41 -14.85 -35.96 18.32
C ASN A 41 -15.69 -35.57 19.56
N ILE A 42 -16.37 -34.43 19.47
CA ILE A 42 -17.21 -33.93 20.59
C ILE A 42 -18.35 -34.89 20.97
N LEU A 43 -18.78 -35.73 20.01
CA LEU A 43 -19.85 -36.72 20.20
C LEU A 43 -19.39 -37.93 21.04
N ASP A 44 -18.09 -38.14 21.21
CA ASP A 44 -17.56 -39.24 22.03
C ASP A 44 -17.74 -38.96 23.53
N TYR A 45 -17.91 -37.69 23.91
CA TYR A 45 -18.05 -37.24 25.29
C TYR A 45 -19.48 -36.82 25.66
N ILE A 46 -20.36 -36.57 24.67
CA ILE A 46 -21.72 -36.06 24.88
C ILE A 46 -22.69 -36.67 23.84
N ASP A 47 -23.76 -37.33 24.32
CA ASP A 47 -24.79 -38.00 23.50
C ASP A 47 -25.57 -37.07 22.53
N ARG A 48 -25.53 -35.75 22.75
CA ARG A 48 -26.20 -34.76 21.90
C ARG A 48 -25.26 -33.63 21.52
N ASN A 49 -25.19 -33.34 20.22
CA ASN A 49 -24.37 -32.25 19.66
C ASN A 49 -24.77 -30.87 20.25
N PRO A 50 -23.92 -30.28 21.11
CA PRO A 50 -24.21 -28.99 21.75
C PRO A 50 -23.91 -27.81 20.82
N LEU A 51 -23.30 -28.04 19.65
CA LEU A 51 -22.83 -26.97 18.78
C LEU A 51 -24.01 -26.20 18.16
N PRO A 52 -23.95 -24.86 18.20
CA PRO A 52 -24.93 -24.02 17.53
C PRO A 52 -24.76 -24.11 16.01
N MET A 53 -25.84 -23.84 15.27
CA MET A 53 -25.72 -23.56 13.83
C MET A 53 -25.08 -22.18 13.68
N SER A 54 -24.10 -22.04 12.80
CA SER A 54 -23.36 -20.79 12.61
C SER A 54 -23.35 -20.37 11.14
N CYS A 55 -23.07 -19.09 10.88
CA CYS A 55 -22.95 -18.54 9.54
C CYS A 55 -21.65 -17.75 9.44
N VAL A 56 -20.81 -18.09 8.47
CA VAL A 56 -19.58 -17.33 8.18
C VAL A 56 -19.89 -16.30 7.12
N VAL A 57 -19.75 -15.03 7.48
CA VAL A 57 -20.01 -13.89 6.59
C VAL A 57 -18.67 -13.35 6.10
N ASN A 58 -18.43 -13.45 4.80
CA ASN A 58 -17.28 -12.84 4.14
C ASN A 58 -17.69 -11.46 3.63
N VAL A 59 -17.01 -10.42 4.09
CA VAL A 59 -17.27 -9.03 3.70
C VAL A 59 -16.43 -8.69 2.47
N ASN A 60 -17.01 -7.91 1.56
CA ASN A 60 -16.30 -7.42 0.38
C ASN A 60 -15.35 -6.30 0.79
N ARG A 61 -14.08 -6.39 0.38
CA ARG A 61 -13.11 -5.31 0.63
C ARG A 61 -13.35 -4.19 -0.39
N THR A 62 -14.11 -3.18 0.00
CA THR A 62 -14.41 -2.03 -0.86
C THR A 62 -13.23 -1.06 -0.86
N GLY A 63 -12.17 -1.39 -1.60
CA GLY A 63 -11.00 -0.52 -1.83
C GLY A 63 -9.80 -0.72 -0.89
N ASP A 64 -8.80 0.17 -1.04
CA ASP A 64 -7.56 0.20 -0.23
C ASP A 64 -7.75 0.86 1.16
N PHE A 65 -8.95 1.33 1.46
CA PHE A 65 -9.28 2.03 2.71
C PHE A 65 -9.73 1.08 3.81
N GLU A 66 -9.66 1.57 5.06
CA GLU A 66 -10.04 0.87 6.29
C GLU A 66 -11.39 0.16 6.14
N LEU A 67 -11.42 -1.14 6.40
CA LEU A 67 -12.64 -1.94 6.32
C LEU A 67 -13.46 -1.66 7.58
N ASP A 68 -14.39 -0.70 7.52
CA ASP A 68 -15.33 -0.49 8.62
C ASP A 68 -16.42 -1.57 8.60
N ILE A 69 -16.13 -2.69 9.28
CA ILE A 69 -17.06 -3.83 9.42
C ILE A 69 -18.19 -3.47 10.42
N PHE A 70 -17.97 -2.49 11.30
CA PHE A 70 -18.89 -2.12 12.39
C PHE A 70 -20.35 -1.86 11.96
N PRO A 71 -20.65 -1.12 10.87
CA PRO A 71 -22.01 -0.94 10.38
C PRO A 71 -22.68 -2.26 9.94
N ILE A 72 -21.91 -3.20 9.38
CA ILE A 72 -22.41 -4.52 8.96
C ILE A 72 -22.67 -5.39 10.19
N VAL A 73 -21.74 -5.40 11.15
CA VAL A 73 -21.90 -6.08 12.46
C VAL A 73 -23.17 -5.62 13.15
N LYS A 74 -23.42 -4.31 13.18
CA LYS A 74 -24.58 -3.72 13.86
C LYS A 74 -25.90 -4.10 13.19
N LYS A 75 -25.93 -4.15 11.85
CA LYS A 75 -27.12 -4.61 11.09
C LYS A 75 -27.41 -6.09 11.34
N ILE A 76 -26.36 -6.93 11.40
CA ILE A 76 -26.53 -8.37 11.66
C ILE A 76 -26.99 -8.64 13.10
N ASN A 77 -26.43 -7.94 14.10
CA ASN A 77 -26.88 -8.07 15.50
C ASN A 77 -28.32 -7.58 15.73
N ALA A 78 -28.86 -6.74 14.86
CA ALA A 78 -30.22 -6.23 14.98
C ALA A 78 -31.29 -7.19 14.42
N LEU A 79 -30.89 -8.30 13.78
CA LEU A 79 -31.81 -9.30 13.24
C LEU A 79 -32.27 -10.27 14.35
N GLU A 80 -33.59 -10.50 14.45
CA GLU A 80 -34.15 -11.48 15.37
C GLU A 80 -33.69 -12.90 15.00
N GLY A 81 -33.12 -13.63 15.96
CA GLY A 81 -32.59 -15.00 15.75
C GLY A 81 -31.06 -15.08 15.66
N VAL A 82 -30.35 -13.95 15.72
CA VAL A 82 -28.90 -13.89 15.89
C VAL A 82 -28.55 -13.80 17.38
N ASP A 83 -27.84 -14.80 17.90
CA ASP A 83 -27.53 -14.90 19.35
C ASP A 83 -26.22 -14.17 19.71
N ASN A 84 -25.16 -14.38 18.93
CA ASN A 84 -23.89 -13.68 19.09
C ASN A 84 -23.19 -13.54 17.73
N VAL A 85 -22.59 -12.37 17.50
CA VAL A 85 -21.77 -12.11 16.30
C VAL A 85 -20.33 -11.84 16.71
N GLU A 86 -19.50 -12.87 16.59
CA GLU A 86 -18.08 -12.78 16.92
C GLU A 86 -17.29 -12.26 15.72
N HIS A 87 -16.65 -11.10 15.91
CA HIS A 87 -15.86 -10.45 14.86
C HIS A 87 -14.46 -10.11 15.33
N GLN A 88 -13.47 -10.47 14.51
CA GLN A 88 -12.07 -10.06 14.71
C GLN A 88 -11.79 -8.63 14.23
N GLY A 89 -12.84 -7.82 14.00
CA GLY A 89 -12.76 -6.47 13.45
C GLY A 89 -11.86 -5.54 14.25
N LYS A 90 -11.82 -5.66 15.59
CA LYS A 90 -10.93 -4.83 16.43
C LYS A 90 -9.43 -5.09 16.18
N LEU A 91 -9.04 -6.32 15.84
CA LEU A 91 -7.66 -6.65 15.52
C LEU A 91 -7.29 -6.16 14.12
N ILE A 92 -8.20 -6.33 13.16
CA ILE A 92 -8.05 -5.84 11.78
C ILE A 92 -7.95 -4.31 11.77
N GLN A 93 -8.87 -3.61 12.45
CA GLN A 93 -8.85 -2.15 12.60
C GLN A 93 -7.55 -1.66 13.24
N ARG A 94 -7.06 -2.33 14.28
CA ARG A 94 -5.78 -1.95 14.90
C ARG A 94 -4.61 -2.07 13.91
N ILE A 95 -4.57 -3.14 13.12
CA ILE A 95 -3.53 -3.33 12.10
C ILE A 95 -3.65 -2.26 11.00
N GLU A 96 -4.86 -1.96 10.55
CA GLU A 96 -5.12 -0.93 9.53
C GLU A 96 -4.79 0.48 10.05
N ASP A 97 -5.13 0.81 11.30
CA ASP A 97 -4.76 2.06 11.97
C ASP A 97 -3.24 2.25 12.01
N TYR A 98 -2.50 1.21 12.39
CA TYR A 98 -1.04 1.25 12.39
C TYR A 98 -0.51 1.42 10.96
N HIS A 99 -1.03 0.66 10.00
CA HIS A 99 -0.64 0.77 8.60
C HIS A 99 -0.85 2.19 8.07
N ASN A 100 -2.02 2.79 8.31
CA ASN A 100 -2.37 4.13 7.86
C ASN A 100 -1.45 5.20 8.51
N ARG A 101 -1.16 5.06 9.82
CA ARG A 101 -0.19 5.93 10.52
C ARG A 101 1.20 5.83 9.92
N PHE A 102 1.68 4.62 9.63
CA PHE A 102 2.98 4.42 8.98
C PHE A 102 2.98 5.04 7.58
N THR A 103 1.98 4.77 6.75
CA THR A 103 1.87 5.35 5.40
C THR A 103 1.89 6.87 5.44
N LYS A 104 1.16 7.49 6.37
CA LYS A 104 1.17 8.95 6.55
C LYS A 104 2.54 9.48 6.98
N LEU A 105 3.21 8.79 7.90
CA LEU A 105 4.57 9.16 8.33
C LEU A 105 5.56 9.08 7.16
N PHE A 106 5.54 7.98 6.40
CA PHE A 106 6.39 7.82 5.22
C PHE A 106 6.11 8.88 4.16
N PHE A 107 4.85 9.23 3.92
CA PHE A 107 4.49 10.30 2.99
C PHE A 107 5.10 11.65 3.40
N ILE A 108 5.02 12.01 4.68
CA ILE A 108 5.65 13.24 5.21
C ILE A 108 7.17 13.19 5.04
N CYS A 109 7.80 12.07 5.40
CA CYS A 109 9.25 11.88 5.23
C CYS A 109 9.67 11.99 3.75
N SER A 110 8.90 11.43 2.83
CA SER A 110 9.15 11.53 1.39
C SER A 110 9.15 12.98 0.91
N ILE A 111 8.19 13.80 1.34
CA ILE A 111 8.13 15.22 0.98
C ILE A 111 9.39 15.96 1.45
N ILE A 112 9.83 15.69 2.68
CA ILE A 112 11.04 16.31 3.25
C ILE A 112 12.28 15.93 2.44
N ILE A 113 12.43 14.64 2.10
CA ILE A 113 13.56 14.14 1.32
C ILE A 113 13.58 14.80 -0.08
N ILE A 114 12.42 14.93 -0.73
CA ILE A 114 12.31 15.63 -2.02
C ILE A 114 12.82 17.07 -1.91
N GLY A 115 12.44 17.79 -0.85
CA GLY A 115 12.92 19.15 -0.59
C GLY A 115 14.44 19.21 -0.40
N ILE A 116 15.01 18.26 0.34
CA ILE A 116 16.46 18.13 0.52
C ILE A 116 17.14 17.86 -0.82
N THR A 117 16.62 16.95 -1.63
CA THR A 117 17.16 16.63 -2.95
C THR A 117 17.17 17.85 -3.87
N ILE A 118 16.08 18.63 -3.92
CA ILE A 118 16.01 19.87 -4.70
C ILE A 118 17.08 20.87 -4.22
N THR A 119 17.27 21.00 -2.90
CA THR A 119 18.27 21.90 -2.31
C THR A 119 19.70 21.47 -2.67
N ILE A 120 19.98 20.17 -2.68
CA ILE A 120 21.28 19.64 -3.11
C ILE A 120 21.52 19.94 -4.58
N ILE A 121 20.56 19.63 -5.46
CA ILE A 121 20.66 19.91 -6.91
C ILE A 121 20.90 21.40 -7.14
N TYR A 122 20.18 22.26 -6.42
CA TYR A 122 20.34 23.71 -6.47
C TYR A 122 21.76 24.16 -6.12
N ASN A 123 22.32 23.65 -5.03
CA ASN A 123 23.68 23.99 -4.62
C ASN A 123 24.72 23.44 -5.62
N THR A 124 24.51 22.24 -6.14
CA THR A 124 25.40 21.65 -7.14
C THR A 124 25.42 22.47 -8.42
N ILE A 125 24.27 22.81 -9.00
CA ILE A 125 24.20 23.61 -10.23
C ILE A 125 24.81 25.00 -10.01
N LYS A 126 24.53 25.63 -8.85
CA LYS A 126 25.15 26.90 -8.49
C LYS A 126 26.67 26.79 -8.54
N LEU A 127 27.26 25.79 -7.87
CA LEU A 127 28.70 25.57 -7.88
C LEU A 127 29.24 25.33 -9.30
N THR A 128 28.55 24.55 -10.13
CA THR A 128 28.95 24.30 -11.52
C THR A 128 28.92 25.57 -12.37
N ILE A 129 27.90 26.42 -12.22
CA ILE A 129 27.81 27.71 -12.92
C ILE A 129 28.98 28.61 -12.52
N TYR A 130 29.29 28.70 -11.23
CA TYR A 130 30.44 29.49 -10.75
C TYR A 130 31.76 28.97 -11.31
N ALA A 131 31.94 27.64 -11.39
CA ALA A 131 33.15 27.03 -11.94
C ALA A 131 33.30 27.27 -13.45
N LYS A 132 32.21 27.49 -14.19
CA LYS A 132 32.19 27.74 -15.65
C LYS A 132 31.89 29.20 -16.01
N LYS A 133 32.02 30.12 -15.06
CA LYS A 133 31.62 31.53 -15.24
C LYS A 133 32.32 32.19 -16.43
N ASP A 134 33.62 31.97 -16.60
CA ASP A 134 34.40 32.60 -17.67
C ASP A 134 33.95 32.12 -19.05
N LEU A 135 33.71 30.82 -19.21
CA LEU A 135 33.15 30.24 -20.44
C LEU A 135 31.77 30.82 -20.77
N ILE A 136 30.91 30.99 -19.75
CA ILE A 136 29.58 31.59 -19.93
C ILE A 136 29.71 33.05 -20.39
N GLN A 137 30.67 33.78 -19.86
CA GLN A 137 30.94 35.16 -20.25
C GLN A 137 31.43 35.24 -21.71
N ASP A 138 32.35 34.37 -22.12
CA ASP A 138 32.82 34.28 -23.51
C ASP A 138 31.67 33.97 -24.48
N LEU A 139 30.79 33.02 -24.12
CA LEU A 139 29.58 32.68 -24.87
C LEU A 139 28.64 33.89 -25.02
N HIS A 140 28.53 34.72 -23.99
CA HIS A 140 27.68 35.90 -24.04
C HIS A 140 28.24 36.98 -24.98
N ILE A 141 29.57 37.13 -25.02
CA ILE A 141 30.25 38.11 -25.89
C ILE A 141 30.02 37.80 -27.37
N ILE A 142 29.93 36.53 -27.75
CA ILE A 142 29.62 36.10 -29.12
C ILE A 142 28.11 36.04 -29.44
N GLY A 143 27.25 36.50 -28.52
CA GLY A 143 25.81 36.60 -28.72
C GLY A 143 25.01 35.32 -28.46
N ALA A 144 25.50 34.40 -27.62
CA ALA A 144 24.75 33.21 -27.25
C ALA A 144 23.44 33.56 -26.52
N THR A 145 22.36 32.87 -26.87
CA THR A 145 21.05 33.05 -26.22
C THR A 145 21.06 32.48 -24.80
N ASN A 146 20.31 33.10 -23.88
CA ASN A 146 20.22 32.61 -22.49
C ASN A 146 19.80 31.14 -22.42
N THR A 147 18.95 30.67 -23.32
CA THR A 147 18.56 29.26 -23.42
C THR A 147 19.75 28.34 -23.73
N PHE A 148 20.66 28.74 -24.62
CA PHE A 148 21.84 27.95 -24.98
C PHE A 148 22.75 27.70 -23.77
N VAL A 149 22.87 28.70 -22.87
CA VAL A 149 23.63 28.57 -21.63
C VAL A 149 22.90 27.69 -20.59
N LYS A 150 21.57 27.74 -20.56
CA LYS A 150 20.72 27.05 -19.56
C LYS A 150 20.54 25.54 -19.84
N VAL A 151 20.46 25.14 -21.10
CA VAL A 151 20.22 23.74 -21.53
C VAL A 151 21.22 22.72 -20.96
N PRO A 152 22.55 22.91 -20.99
CA PRO A 152 23.48 21.89 -20.48
C PRO A 152 23.25 21.57 -18.99
N PHE A 153 22.92 22.58 -18.17
CA PHE A 153 22.63 22.39 -16.74
C PHE A 153 21.29 21.69 -16.49
N LEU A 154 20.29 21.95 -17.34
CA LEU A 154 19.02 21.20 -17.32
C LEU A 154 19.24 19.71 -17.63
N ILE A 155 20.07 19.42 -18.63
CA ILE A 155 20.42 18.04 -19.01
C ILE A 155 21.18 17.34 -17.88
N GLU A 156 22.16 17.99 -17.25
CA GLU A 156 22.87 17.45 -16.09
C GLU A 156 21.91 17.04 -14.96
N GLY A 157 20.92 17.88 -14.66
CA GLY A 157 19.89 17.57 -13.66
C GLY A 157 19.03 16.37 -14.03
N VAL A 158 18.55 16.31 -15.27
CA VAL A 158 17.75 15.16 -15.76
C VAL A 158 18.57 13.87 -15.73
N LEU A 159 19.83 13.91 -16.14
CA LEU A 159 20.73 12.75 -16.09
C LEU A 159 20.97 12.27 -14.66
N GLN A 160 21.15 13.18 -13.70
CA GLN A 160 21.25 12.82 -12.28
C GLN A 160 19.97 12.13 -11.78
N GLY A 161 18.79 12.62 -12.17
CA GLY A 161 17.51 11.99 -11.83
C GLY A 161 17.33 10.60 -12.45
N LEU A 162 17.72 10.43 -13.71
CA LEU A 162 17.63 9.16 -14.43
C LEU A 162 18.57 8.10 -13.84
N ILE A 163 19.81 8.48 -13.54
CA ILE A 163 20.79 7.57 -12.92
C ILE A 163 20.36 7.25 -11.49
N GLY A 164 19.98 8.25 -10.71
CA GLY A 164 19.56 8.06 -9.31
C GLY A 164 18.33 7.15 -9.19
N SER A 165 17.31 7.36 -10.02
CA SER A 165 16.11 6.51 -10.03
C SER A 165 16.39 5.08 -10.51
N SER A 166 17.27 4.91 -11.50
CA SER A 166 17.72 3.58 -11.96
C SER A 166 18.47 2.83 -10.86
N VAL A 167 19.40 3.49 -10.16
CA VAL A 167 20.13 2.89 -9.03
C VAL A 167 19.18 2.55 -7.89
N ALA A 168 18.26 3.46 -7.54
CA ALA A 168 17.25 3.20 -6.52
C ALA A 168 16.37 1.99 -6.85
N PHE A 169 15.98 1.83 -8.11
CA PHE A 169 15.21 0.68 -8.57
C PHE A 169 15.97 -0.65 -8.40
N VAL A 170 17.27 -0.66 -8.73
CA VAL A 170 18.12 -1.84 -8.54
C VAL A 170 18.24 -2.19 -7.05
N PHE A 171 18.49 -1.19 -6.19
CA PHE A 171 18.54 -1.39 -4.74
C PHE A 171 17.23 -1.92 -4.17
N LEU A 172 16.10 -1.37 -4.61
CA LEU A 172 14.77 -1.85 -4.20
C LEU A 172 14.53 -3.29 -4.64
N SER A 173 14.92 -3.65 -5.86
CA SER A 173 14.81 -5.02 -6.39
C SER A 173 15.63 -6.01 -5.56
N ILE A 174 16.84 -5.63 -5.14
CA ILE A 174 17.69 -6.44 -4.28
C ILE A 174 17.07 -6.58 -2.89
N ALA A 175 16.62 -5.47 -2.30
CA ALA A 175 15.98 -5.46 -0.98
C ALA A 175 14.74 -6.36 -0.94
N LEU A 176 13.91 -6.35 -2.00
CA LEU A 176 12.74 -7.22 -2.11
C LEU A 176 13.11 -8.70 -2.22
N LYS A 177 14.17 -9.04 -2.96
CA LYS A 177 14.65 -10.44 -3.03
C LYS A 177 15.11 -10.94 -1.65
N ILE A 178 15.88 -10.13 -0.93
CA ILE A 178 16.36 -10.46 0.42
C ILE A 178 15.17 -10.59 1.39
N GLY A 179 14.25 -9.61 1.36
CA GLY A 179 13.06 -9.60 2.20
C GLY A 179 12.16 -10.81 1.97
N ASN A 180 11.88 -11.16 0.72
CA ASN A 180 11.11 -12.36 0.38
C ASN A 180 11.81 -13.65 0.85
N GLY A 181 13.15 -13.72 0.75
CA GLY A 181 13.93 -14.84 1.26
C GLY A 181 13.77 -15.05 2.78
N LEU A 182 13.76 -13.96 3.55
CA LEU A 182 13.54 -14.00 5.00
C LEU A 182 12.08 -14.32 5.37
N ILE A 183 11.12 -13.67 4.71
CA ILE A 183 9.69 -13.82 5.01
C ILE A 183 9.18 -15.21 4.63
N SER A 184 9.66 -15.79 3.52
CA SER A 184 9.25 -17.13 3.07
C SER A 184 9.51 -18.24 4.09
N GLN A 185 10.39 -18.01 5.08
CA GLN A 185 10.63 -18.93 6.19
C GLN A 185 9.51 -18.91 7.26
N PHE A 186 8.75 -17.82 7.36
CA PHE A 186 7.73 -17.60 8.38
C PHE A 186 6.30 -17.47 7.83
N ALA A 187 6.14 -17.01 6.59
CA ALA A 187 4.85 -16.84 5.93
C ALA A 187 4.97 -17.04 4.41
N ALA A 188 4.00 -17.74 3.81
CA ALA A 188 3.91 -17.97 2.36
C ALA A 188 3.44 -16.72 1.57
N ILE A 189 3.89 -15.53 1.97
CA ILE A 189 3.56 -14.27 1.32
C ILE A 189 4.75 -13.87 0.46
N THR A 190 4.54 -13.74 -0.85
CA THR A 190 5.55 -13.25 -1.79
C THR A 190 5.16 -11.86 -2.28
N ILE A 191 6.01 -10.88 -1.98
CA ILE A 191 5.82 -9.52 -2.49
C ILE A 191 6.42 -9.50 -3.90
N ARG A 192 5.55 -9.42 -4.90
CA ARG A 192 5.96 -9.33 -6.31
C ARG A 192 6.03 -7.86 -6.72
N MET A 193 7.13 -7.46 -7.35
CA MET A 193 7.18 -6.13 -7.98
C MET A 193 6.25 -6.10 -9.18
N ASP A 194 5.39 -5.09 -9.21
CA ASP A 194 4.67 -4.71 -10.41
C ASP A 194 5.67 -4.09 -11.41
N PRO A 195 5.79 -4.60 -12.65
CA PRO A 195 6.62 -3.98 -13.67
C PRO A 195 6.27 -2.50 -13.93
N ALA A 196 5.03 -2.07 -13.67
CA ALA A 196 4.65 -0.65 -13.79
C ALA A 196 5.37 0.24 -12.77
N ALA A 197 5.71 -0.28 -11.59
CA ALA A 197 6.35 0.50 -10.53
C ALA A 197 7.72 1.07 -10.95
N ALA A 198 8.48 0.33 -11.75
CA ALA A 198 9.77 0.78 -12.29
C ALA A 198 9.60 2.06 -13.13
N SER A 199 8.62 2.04 -14.03
CA SER A 199 8.35 3.18 -14.93
C SER A 199 7.92 4.42 -14.16
N VAL A 200 7.07 4.25 -13.14
CA VAL A 200 6.58 5.35 -12.30
C VAL A 200 7.72 5.95 -11.48
N MET A 201 8.60 5.13 -10.90
CA MET A 201 9.75 5.61 -10.13
C MET A 201 10.73 6.41 -11.00
N LEU A 202 11.02 5.93 -12.21
CA LEU A 202 11.86 6.66 -13.17
C LEU A 202 11.24 8.00 -13.54
N LEU A 203 9.94 8.01 -13.85
CA LEU A 203 9.22 9.22 -14.26
C LEU A 203 9.21 10.26 -13.13
N ILE A 204 8.92 9.85 -11.90
CA ILE A 204 8.94 10.73 -10.73
C ILE A 204 10.35 11.28 -10.46
N GLY A 205 11.38 10.42 -10.54
CA GLY A 205 12.77 10.84 -10.35
C GLY A 205 13.20 11.89 -11.37
N ILE A 206 12.87 11.68 -12.65
CA ILE A 206 13.16 12.64 -13.72
C ILE A 206 12.41 13.95 -13.49
N LEU A 207 11.12 13.91 -13.14
CA LEU A 207 10.32 15.11 -12.87
C LEU A 207 10.90 15.93 -11.72
N ILE A 208 11.22 15.31 -10.58
CA ILE A 208 11.77 16.00 -9.42
C ILE A 208 13.11 16.66 -9.77
N SER A 209 13.99 15.93 -10.46
CA SER A 209 15.29 16.47 -10.85
C SER A 209 15.18 17.57 -11.90
N PHE A 210 14.24 17.45 -12.85
CA PHE A 210 13.96 18.49 -13.83
C PHE A 210 13.47 19.77 -13.15
N ILE A 211 12.50 19.67 -12.24
CA ILE A 211 11.96 20.81 -11.48
C ILE A 211 13.08 21.45 -10.64
N GLY A 212 13.88 20.64 -9.94
CA GLY A 212 15.01 21.12 -9.15
C GLY A 212 16.04 21.86 -10.00
N SER A 213 16.40 21.32 -11.16
CA SER A 213 17.35 21.96 -12.06
C SER A 213 16.79 23.24 -12.68
N PHE A 214 15.54 23.22 -13.14
CA PHE A 214 14.87 24.38 -13.72
C PHE A 214 14.77 25.56 -12.74
N LEU A 215 14.38 25.29 -11.49
CA LEU A 215 14.31 26.31 -10.44
C LEU A 215 15.69 26.94 -10.15
N SER A 216 16.75 26.14 -10.27
CA SER A 216 18.13 26.58 -10.03
C SER A 216 18.65 27.47 -11.16
N VAL A 217 18.45 27.02 -12.39
CA VAL A 217 18.94 27.69 -13.60
C VAL A 217 18.22 29.03 -13.81
N SER A 218 16.90 29.07 -13.61
CA SER A 218 16.09 30.30 -13.75
C SER A 218 16.47 31.41 -12.76
N ARG A 219 17.11 31.07 -11.63
CA ARG A 219 17.48 32.04 -10.60
C ARG A 219 18.90 32.61 -10.75
N PHE A 220 19.82 31.85 -11.35
CA PHE A 220 21.24 32.26 -11.47
C PHE A 220 21.68 32.68 -12.86
N LEU A 221 20.97 32.24 -13.90
CA LEU A 221 21.15 32.72 -15.26
C LEU A 221 19.93 33.58 -15.60
N PRO A 222 20.06 34.93 -15.68
CA PRO A 222 19.00 35.75 -16.27
C PRO A 222 18.69 35.27 -17.69
#